data_AF-A0A3D5RXQ1-F1
#
_entry.id   AF-A0A3D5RXQ1-F1
#
_cell.length_a   1.000
_cell.length_b   1.000
_cell.length_c   1.000
_cell.angle_alpha   90.00
_cell.angle_beta   90.00
_cell.angle_gamma   90.00
#
_symmetry.space_group_name_H-M   'P 1'
#
loop_
_entity.id
_entity.type
_entity.pdbx_description
1 polymer ?
#
loop_
_entity_poly.entity_id
_entity_poly.type
_entity_poly.pdbx_seq_one_letter_code
_entity_poly.pdbx_strand_id
1 'polypeptide(L)'
;TEEKLEDGSERTVLKIPAVLAPVKVAVLPLVNKDGLPEKAREIMEEIKLDFNAQYDTKDAIGKRYRRQDAIGTPYCVTIDHQTLEDNMVTIRERDSMEQQRVSIPELIKTLDEKVNIKTLLKQL
;
A
#
# COMPACT_ATOMS: atom_id res chain seq x y z
N THR A 1 -1.24 15.08 -10.63
CA THR A 1 -0.03 15.59 -11.31
C THR A 1 0.55 14.49 -12.15
N GLU A 2 1.10 14.83 -13.32
CA GLU A 2 1.86 13.89 -14.15
C GLU A 2 3.34 14.00 -13.78
N GLU A 3 4.00 12.86 -13.56
CA GLU A 3 5.42 12.78 -13.23
C GLU A 3 6.15 11.89 -14.24
N LYS A 4 7.27 12.38 -14.75
CA LYS A 4 8.23 11.59 -15.53
C LYS A 4 9.18 10.89 -14.57
N LEU A 5 9.31 9.58 -14.73
CA LEU A 5 10.26 8.75 -13.99
C LEU A 5 11.61 8.68 -14.72
N GLU A 6 12.63 8.24 -14.00
CA GLU A 6 14.00 8.11 -14.52
C GLU A 6 14.11 7.13 -15.71
N ASP A 7 13.22 6.13 -15.76
CA ASP A 7 13.13 5.16 -16.85
C ASP A 7 12.43 5.71 -18.12
N GLY A 8 12.04 6.98 -18.11
CA GLY A 8 11.32 7.64 -19.21
C GLY A 8 9.81 7.37 -19.23
N SER A 9 9.29 6.58 -18.29
CA SER A 9 7.85 6.34 -18.17
C SER A 9 7.13 7.46 -17.41
N GLU A 10 5.83 7.63 -17.67
CA GLU A 10 5.01 8.65 -17.02
C GLU A 10 4.03 8.01 -16.03
N ARG A 11 3.83 8.61 -14.84
CA ARG A 11 2.73 8.28 -13.92
C ARG A 11 1.85 9.48 -13.65
N THR A 12 0.56 9.22 -13.53
CA THR A 12 -0.37 10.14 -12.88
C THR A 12 -0.37 9.85 -11.38
N VAL A 13 -0.13 10.86 -10.56
CA VAL A 13 -0.15 10.77 -9.09
C VAL A 13 -1.09 11.83 -8.52
N LEU A 14 -1.99 11.43 -7.64
CA LEU A 14 -2.76 12.36 -6.81
C LEU A 14 -2.06 12.53 -5.45
N LYS A 15 -1.32 13.63 -5.29
CA LYS A 15 -0.58 13.97 -4.05
C LYS A 15 -1.49 14.53 -2.95
N ILE A 16 -2.53 13.79 -2.60
CA ILE A 16 -3.38 14.13 -1.45
C ILE A 16 -2.65 13.78 -0.15
N PRO A 17 -2.74 14.58 0.92
CA PRO A 17 -2.20 14.21 2.22
C PRO A 17 -2.71 12.84 2.68
N ALA A 18 -1.83 11.99 3.22
CA ALA A 18 -2.16 10.61 3.57
C ALA A 18 -3.39 10.50 4.51
N VAL A 19 -3.52 11.44 5.46
CA VAL A 19 -4.68 11.52 6.38
C VAL A 19 -6.00 11.84 5.69
N LEU A 20 -5.98 12.43 4.49
CA LEU A 20 -7.16 12.78 3.68
C LEU A 20 -7.43 11.79 2.54
N ALA A 21 -6.48 10.88 2.24
CA ALA A 21 -6.65 9.90 1.18
C ALA A 21 -7.91 9.03 1.41
N PRO A 22 -8.79 8.83 0.40
CA PRO A 22 -9.99 8.02 0.56
C PRO A 22 -9.67 6.57 0.91
N VAL A 23 -8.72 5.97 0.18
CA VAL A 23 -8.13 4.66 0.46
C VAL A 23 -6.77 4.90 1.12
N LYS A 24 -6.55 4.31 2.30
CA LYS A 24 -5.31 4.48 3.08
C LYS A 24 -4.23 3.50 2.66
N VAL A 25 -4.66 2.27 2.35
CA VAL A 25 -3.75 1.19 2.03
C VAL A 25 -4.37 0.27 0.98
N ALA A 26 -3.58 -0.15 0.00
CA ALA A 26 -3.99 -1.18 -0.96
C ALA A 26 -3.20 -2.47 -0.72
N VAL A 27 -3.88 -3.61 -0.59
CA VAL A 27 -3.26 -4.93 -0.40
C VAL A 27 -3.23 -5.67 -1.74
N LEU A 28 -2.03 -6.02 -2.19
CA LEU A 28 -1.72 -6.46 -3.55
C LEU A 28 -0.95 -7.80 -3.50
N PRO A 29 -1.56 -8.95 -3.81
CA PRO A 29 -0.79 -10.18 -3.99
C PRO A 29 0.05 -10.07 -5.27
N LEU A 30 1.33 -10.46 -5.21
CA LEU A 30 2.26 -10.34 -6.34
C LEU A 30 1.70 -11.05 -7.58
N VAL A 31 1.16 -12.25 -7.38
CA VAL A 31 0.42 -13.03 -8.39
C VAL A 31 -0.91 -13.51 -7.81
N ASN A 32 -1.93 -13.66 -8.67
CA ASN A 32 -3.25 -14.12 -8.25
C ASN A 32 -3.35 -15.66 -8.22
N LYS A 33 -2.39 -16.31 -7.56
CA LYS A 33 -2.26 -17.78 -7.43
C LYS A 33 -1.28 -18.13 -6.32
N ASP A 34 -0.98 -19.42 -6.15
CA ASP A 34 0.09 -19.92 -5.27
C ASP A 34 -0.09 -19.55 -3.79
N GLY A 35 -1.33 -19.41 -3.31
CA GLY A 35 -1.64 -19.10 -1.91
C GLY A 35 -1.51 -17.62 -1.52
N LEU A 36 -0.97 -16.77 -2.41
CA LEU A 36 -0.82 -15.34 -2.15
C LEU A 36 -2.15 -14.59 -2.01
N PRO A 37 -3.19 -14.86 -2.83
CA PRO A 37 -4.51 -14.24 -2.65
C PRO A 37 -5.14 -14.53 -1.29
N GLU A 38 -4.93 -15.73 -0.76
CA GLU A 38 -5.45 -16.15 0.54
C GLU A 38 -4.73 -15.39 1.66
N LYS A 39 -3.39 -15.34 1.63
CA LYS A 39 -2.62 -14.59 2.62
C LYS A 39 -2.88 -13.08 2.55
N ALA A 40 -3.06 -12.54 1.34
CA ALA A 40 -3.42 -11.14 1.16
C ALA A 40 -4.80 -10.81 1.73
N ARG A 41 -5.77 -11.72 1.64
CA ARG A 41 -7.08 -11.56 2.28
C ARG A 41 -6.97 -11.65 3.80
N GLU A 42 -6.17 -12.56 4.34
CA GLU A 42 -5.91 -12.65 5.78
C GLU A 42 -5.40 -11.32 6.33
N ILE A 43 -4.36 -10.76 5.70
CA ILE A 43 -3.78 -9.46 6.10
C ILE A 43 -4.79 -8.32 5.92
N MET A 44 -5.58 -8.35 4.85
CA MET A 44 -6.66 -7.38 4.64
C MET A 44 -7.70 -7.42 5.78
N GLU A 45 -8.07 -8.61 6.25
CA GLU A 45 -9.01 -8.78 7.37
C GLU A 45 -8.46 -8.23 8.68
N GLU A 46 -7.14 -8.30 8.90
CA GLU A 46 -6.48 -7.73 10.09
C GLU A 46 -6.50 -6.20 10.09
N ILE A 47 -6.38 -5.54 8.93
CA ILE A 47 -6.18 -4.08 8.87
C ILE A 47 -7.44 -3.29 8.49
N LYS A 48 -8.48 -3.95 7.93
CA LYS A 48 -9.66 -3.26 7.37
C LYS A 48 -10.54 -2.52 8.39
N LEU A 49 -10.45 -2.87 9.67
CA LEU A 49 -11.22 -2.21 10.73
C LEU A 49 -10.59 -0.88 11.16
N ASP A 50 -9.27 -0.79 11.06
CA ASP A 50 -8.50 0.39 11.46
C ASP A 50 -8.32 1.37 10.28
N PHE A 51 -8.24 0.85 9.06
CA PHE A 51 -7.95 1.63 7.86
C PHE A 51 -8.91 1.31 6.73
N ASN A 52 -9.27 2.35 5.95
CA ASN A 52 -9.95 2.12 4.68
C ASN A 52 -8.99 1.47 3.69
N ALA A 53 -9.04 0.15 3.62
CA ALA A 53 -8.14 -0.67 2.83
C ALA A 53 -8.82 -1.16 1.53
N GLN A 54 -8.03 -1.37 0.48
CA GLN A 54 -8.52 -1.91 -0.79
C GLN A 54 -7.73 -3.14 -1.20
N TYR A 55 -8.43 -4.23 -1.51
CA TYR A 55 -7.81 -5.42 -2.10
C TYR A 55 -7.80 -5.33 -3.63
N ASP A 56 -6.64 -5.52 -4.25
CA ASP A 56 -6.50 -5.38 -5.71
C ASP A 56 -5.59 -6.45 -6.35
N THR A 57 -6.20 -7.28 -7.20
CA THR A 57 -5.58 -8.42 -7.88
C THR A 57 -5.57 -8.29 -9.40
N LYS A 58 -6.16 -7.24 -9.97
CA LYS A 58 -6.34 -7.12 -11.41
C LYS A 58 -5.07 -6.58 -12.06
N ASP A 59 -4.61 -7.22 -13.13
CA ASP A 59 -3.41 -6.87 -13.90
C ASP A 59 -2.09 -7.13 -13.16
N ALA A 60 -0.95 -6.84 -13.80
CA ALA A 60 0.37 -6.95 -13.20
C ALA A 60 0.61 -5.89 -12.10
N ILE A 61 1.47 -6.20 -11.13
CA ILE A 61 1.73 -5.37 -9.95
C ILE A 61 2.07 -3.90 -10.29
N GLY A 62 2.88 -3.66 -11.33
CA GLY A 62 3.23 -2.31 -11.76
C GLY A 62 2.02 -1.48 -12.21
N LYS A 63 1.05 -2.09 -12.89
CA LYS A 63 -0.21 -1.41 -13.27
C LYS A 63 -1.07 -1.11 -12.05
N ARG A 64 -1.05 -1.99 -11.04
CA ARG A 64 -1.77 -1.78 -9.77
C ARG A 64 -1.19 -0.59 -9.01
N TYR A 65 0.13 -0.51 -8.88
CA TYR A 65 0.78 0.67 -8.27
C TYR A 65 0.40 1.96 -9.00
N ARG A 66 0.43 2.00 -10.34
CA ARG A 66 0.03 3.20 -11.10
C ARG A 66 -1.43 3.59 -10.85
N ARG A 67 -2.34 2.62 -10.75
CA ARG A 67 -3.76 2.86 -10.42
C ARG A 67 -3.91 3.46 -9.01
N GLN A 68 -3.20 2.90 -8.04
CA GLN A 68 -3.23 3.36 -6.65
C GLN A 68 -2.60 4.76 -6.50
N ASP A 69 -1.48 5.01 -7.18
CA ASP A 69 -0.84 6.33 -7.25
C ASP A 69 -1.80 7.38 -7.84
N ALA A 70 -2.54 7.03 -8.91
CA ALA A 70 -3.47 7.94 -9.59
C ALA A 70 -4.70 8.30 -8.74
N ILE A 71 -5.20 7.39 -7.90
CA ILE A 71 -6.31 7.66 -6.98
C ILE A 71 -5.87 8.20 -5.62
N GLY A 72 -4.55 8.34 -5.42
CA GLY A 72 -3.95 8.98 -4.25
C GLY A 72 -3.81 8.08 -3.02
N THR A 73 -3.91 6.76 -3.17
CA THR A 73 -3.65 5.81 -2.09
C THR A 73 -2.19 5.95 -1.63
N PRO A 74 -1.93 6.29 -0.35
CA PRO A 74 -0.59 6.64 0.10
C PRO A 74 0.31 5.40 0.27
N TYR A 75 -0.25 4.25 0.64
CA TYR A 75 0.52 3.02 0.87
C TYR A 75 -0.01 1.83 0.07
N CYS A 76 0.88 1.05 -0.51
CA CYS A 76 0.57 -0.25 -1.09
C CYS A 76 1.33 -1.35 -0.35
N VAL A 77 0.66 -2.44 -0.02
CA VAL A 77 1.23 -3.60 0.66
C VAL A 77 1.25 -4.76 -0.31
N THR A 78 2.44 -5.23 -0.65
CA THR A 78 2.63 -6.33 -1.59
C THR A 78 2.95 -7.62 -0.84
N ILE A 79 2.21 -8.67 -1.21
CA ILE A 79 2.34 -10.02 -0.63
C ILE A 79 3.07 -10.89 -1.66
N ASP A 80 4.26 -11.34 -1.31
CA ASP A 80 5.11 -12.17 -2.17
C ASP A 80 5.26 -13.60 -1.60
N HIS A 81 5.98 -14.47 -2.32
CA HIS A 81 6.19 -15.85 -1.87
C HIS A 81 6.96 -15.92 -0.55
N GLN A 82 7.87 -14.98 -0.31
CA GLN A 82 8.64 -14.94 0.92
C GLN A 82 7.73 -14.56 2.11
N THR A 83 6.67 -13.76 1.90
CA THR A 83 5.64 -13.51 2.93
C THR A 83 5.00 -14.79 3.46
N LEU A 84 4.85 -15.83 2.64
CA LEU A 84 4.30 -17.11 3.09
C LEU A 84 5.25 -17.85 4.05
N GLU A 85 6.55 -17.56 3.99
CA GLU A 85 7.58 -18.19 4.81
C GLU A 85 7.84 -17.40 6.10
N ASP A 86 7.93 -16.06 6.01
CA ASP A 86 8.38 -15.19 7.10
C ASP A 86 7.28 -14.29 7.70
N ASN A 87 6.06 -14.31 7.16
CA ASN A 87 4.96 -13.40 7.54
C ASN A 87 5.32 -11.90 7.47
N MET A 88 6.31 -11.53 6.65
CA MET A 88 6.67 -10.13 6.39
C MET A 88 6.12 -9.68 5.05
N VAL A 89 5.75 -8.41 4.96
CA VAL A 89 5.15 -7.81 3.77
C VAL A 89 6.02 -6.67 3.25
N THR A 90 5.89 -6.37 1.97
CA THR A 90 6.56 -5.19 1.38
C THR A 90 5.59 -4.01 1.36
N ILE A 91 5.87 -2.96 2.11
CA ILE A 91 5.15 -1.70 2.05
C ILE A 91 5.83 -0.76 1.05
N ARG A 92 5.04 -0.11 0.18
CA ARG A 92 5.47 0.93 -0.76
C ARG A 92 4.76 2.23 -0.46
N GLU A 93 5.52 3.32 -0.37
CA GLU A 93 4.96 4.67 -0.26
C GLU A 93 4.75 5.32 -1.64
N ARG A 94 3.62 6.01 -1.83
CA ARG A 94 3.22 6.63 -3.09
C ARG A 94 4.22 7.67 -3.61
N ASP A 95 4.59 8.62 -2.75
CA ASP A 95 5.31 9.83 -3.16
C ASP A 95 6.78 9.53 -3.41
N SER A 96 7.46 8.90 -2.45
CA SER A 96 8.88 8.51 -2.54
C SER A 96 9.14 7.30 -3.43
N MET A 97 8.11 6.46 -3.68
CA MET A 97 8.24 5.15 -4.33
C MET A 97 9.12 4.15 -3.58
N GLU A 98 9.55 4.47 -2.36
CA GLU A 98 10.38 3.57 -1.54
C GLU A 98 9.60 2.32 -1.15
N GLN A 99 10.31 1.19 -1.12
CA GLN A 99 9.79 -0.11 -0.73
C GLN A 99 10.58 -0.62 0.47
N GLN A 100 9.87 -1.09 1.48
CA GLN A 100 10.46 -1.60 2.71
C GLN A 100 9.78 -2.91 3.10
N ARG A 101 10.56 -3.90 3.54
CA ARG A 101 10.05 -5.18 4.06
C ARG A 101 9.85 -5.04 5.56
N VAL A 102 8.60 -5.15 6.02
CA VAL A 102 8.21 -4.93 7.41
C VAL A 102 7.37 -6.09 7.93
N SER A 103 7.37 -6.28 9.25
CA SER A 103 6.45 -7.22 9.90
C SER A 103 5.01 -6.68 9.87
N ILE A 104 4.00 -7.54 9.99
CA ILE A 104 2.58 -7.10 10.05
C ILE A 104 2.32 -6.11 11.21
N PRO A 105 2.84 -6.32 12.44
CA PRO A 105 2.68 -5.33 13.51
C PRO A 105 3.32 -3.98 13.19
N GLU A 106 4.47 -3.98 12.53
CA GLU A 106 5.16 -2.77 12.10
C GLU A 106 4.42 -2.07 10.96
N LEU A 107 3.80 -2.82 10.04
CA LEU A 107 2.88 -2.27 9.04
C LEU A 107 1.75 -1.48 9.71
N ILE A 108 1.03 -2.10 10.65
CA ILE A 108 -0.11 -1.47 11.34
C ILE A 108 0.34 -0.19 12.05
N LYS A 109 1.45 -0.26 12.79
CA LYS A 109 2.04 0.90 13.46
C LYS A 109 2.38 2.02 12.46
N THR A 110 3.04 1.68 11.35
CA THR A 110 3.42 2.65 10.32
C THR A 110 2.19 3.33 9.71
N LEU A 111 1.15 2.56 9.41
CA LEU A 111 -0.10 3.09 8.87
C LEU A 111 -0.78 4.02 9.89
N ASP A 112 -0.91 3.63 11.15
CA ASP A 112 -1.54 4.48 12.18
C ASP A 112 -0.79 5.80 12.39
N GLU A 113 0.53 5.78 12.41
CA GLU A 113 1.33 7.01 12.55
C GLU A 113 1.15 7.96 11.34
N LYS A 114 1.04 7.41 10.12
CA LYS A 114 1.08 8.21 8.89
C LYS A 114 -0.29 8.61 8.35
N VAL A 115 -1.32 7.80 8.56
CA VAL A 115 -2.65 8.01 7.96
C VAL A 115 -3.70 8.48 8.96
N ASN A 116 -3.42 8.44 10.27
CA ASN A 116 -4.37 8.85 11.30
C ASN A 116 -4.37 10.36 11.50
N ILE A 117 -5.56 10.98 11.39
CA ILE A 117 -5.74 12.42 11.61
C ILE A 117 -5.36 12.83 13.04
N LYS A 118 -5.54 11.95 14.02
CA LYS A 118 -5.17 12.21 15.42
C LYS A 118 -3.68 12.48 15.55
N THR A 119 -2.84 11.76 14.80
CA THR A 119 -1.39 11.93 14.84
C THR A 119 -1.00 13.29 14.25
N LEU A 120 -1.60 13.69 13.13
CA LEU A 120 -1.40 15.01 12.54
C LEU A 120 -1.82 16.13 13.52
N LEU A 121 -3.02 16.03 14.11
CA LEU A 121 -3.54 17.07 15.00
C LEU A 121 -2.73 17.23 16.30
N LYS A 122 -2.03 16.18 16.75
CA LYS A 122 -1.13 16.26 17.92
C LYS A 122 0.17 17.01 17.64
N GLN A 123 0.54 17.19 16.38
CA GLN A 123 1.78 17.86 15.96
C GLN A 123 1.58 19.34 15.64
N LEU A 124 0.32 19.80 15.62
CA LEU A 124 -0.07 21.20 15.48
C LEU A 124 -0.13 21.88 16.85
#